data_AF-A0A3P6TZ08-F1
#
_entry.id   AF-A0A3P6TZ08-F1
#
_cell.length_a   1.000
_cell.length_b   1.000
_cell.length_c   1.000
_cell.angle_alpha   90.00
_cell.angle_beta   90.00
_cell.angle_gamma   90.00
#
_symmetry.space_group_name_H-M   'P 1'
#
loop_
_entity.id
_entity.type
_entity.pdbx_description
1 polymer ?
#
loop_
_entity_poly.entity_id
_entity_poly.type
_entity_poly.pdbx_seq_one_letter_code
_entity_poly.pdbx_strand_id
1 'polypeptide(L)'
;MPFVKQGYASGGAGYVISRAALKLIAEGMMQNVKGCQPRGGPEDVNLGACAEQVGVKFVASLDSHGKETFHPFSPGHMIDKKTIENSAWIHSYNMYPVVTVNNCCFKTMICTPKKP
;
A
#
# COMPACT_ATOMS: atom_id res chain seq x y z
N MET A 1 -10.84 1.28 7.32
CA MET A 1 -10.37 2.08 6.18
C MET A 1 -11.58 2.61 5.41
N PRO A 2 -11.50 3.79 4.76
CA PRO A 2 -12.71 4.48 4.30
C PRO A 2 -13.44 3.84 3.10
N PHE A 3 -12.98 2.73 2.52
CA PHE A 3 -13.57 2.22 1.26
C PHE A 3 -13.73 0.70 1.17
N VAL A 4 -12.83 -0.07 1.80
CA VAL A 4 -12.85 -1.54 1.82
C VAL A 4 -12.60 -1.99 3.26
N LYS A 5 -13.32 -3.01 3.73
CA LYS A 5 -13.25 -3.41 5.15
C LYS A 5 -11.86 -3.94 5.51
N GLN A 6 -11.27 -4.80 4.67
CA GLN A 6 -9.89 -5.27 4.82
C GLN A 6 -8.83 -4.24 4.42
N GLY A 7 -9.24 -3.14 3.78
CA GLY A 7 -8.34 -2.19 3.14
C GLY A 7 -8.01 -2.52 1.69
N TYR A 8 -7.10 -1.74 1.13
CA TYR A 8 -6.62 -1.89 -0.25
C TYR A 8 -5.17 -1.37 -0.33
N ALA A 9 -4.39 -1.87 -1.29
CA ALA A 9 -3.05 -1.35 -1.54
C ALA A 9 -3.12 -0.18 -2.52
N SER A 10 -2.52 0.96 -2.17
CA SER A 10 -2.54 2.15 -3.03
C SER A 10 -1.80 1.93 -4.34
N GLY A 11 -2.43 2.31 -5.46
CA GLY A 11 -1.81 2.25 -6.78
C GLY A 11 -0.57 3.15 -6.92
N GLY A 12 -0.55 4.29 -6.21
CA GLY A 12 0.56 5.25 -6.29
C GLY A 12 1.88 4.74 -5.69
N ALA A 13 1.81 3.91 -4.64
CA ALA A 13 2.99 3.29 -4.03
C ALA A 13 3.47 2.04 -4.78
N GLY A 14 2.58 1.45 -5.59
CA GLY A 14 2.74 0.12 -6.15
C GLY A 14 2.50 -0.98 -5.11
N TYR A 15 2.22 -2.18 -5.61
CA TYR A 15 2.00 -3.38 -4.79
C TYR A 15 2.36 -4.64 -5.58
N VAL A 16 2.53 -5.75 -4.87
CA VAL A 16 2.81 -7.07 -5.47
C VAL A 16 1.65 -8.01 -5.17
N ILE A 17 1.21 -8.75 -6.18
CA ILE A 17 0.15 -9.75 -6.07
C ILE A 17 0.71 -11.10 -6.46
N SER A 18 0.42 -12.13 -5.66
CA SER A 18 0.78 -13.50 -6.01
C SER A 18 0.02 -13.95 -7.26
N ARG A 19 0.64 -14.84 -8.06
CA ARG A 19 -0.01 -15.37 -9.27
C ARG A 19 -1.39 -15.99 -8.98
N ALA A 20 -1.55 -16.67 -7.85
CA ALA A 20 -2.81 -17.29 -7.45
C ALA A 20 -3.88 -16.23 -7.11
N ALA A 21 -3.51 -15.20 -6.35
CA ALA A 21 -4.42 -14.10 -6.02
C ALA A 21 -4.88 -13.35 -7.26
N LEU A 22 -3.96 -13.06 -8.19
CA LEU A 22 -4.29 -12.40 -9.46
C LEU A 22 -5.30 -13.20 -10.28
N LYS A 23 -5.14 -14.54 -10.34
CA LYS A 23 -6.09 -15.42 -11.03
C LYS A 23 -7.50 -15.32 -10.42
N LEU A 24 -7.61 -15.43 -9.10
CA LEU A 24 -8.90 -15.34 -8.41
C LEU A 24 -9.61 -14.01 -8.66
N ILE A 25 -8.86 -12.90 -8.61
CA ILE A 25 -9.39 -11.57 -8.89
C ILE A 25 -9.88 -11.47 -10.34
N ALA A 26 -9.06 -11.91 -11.30
CA ALA A 26 -9.41 -11.87 -12.72
C ALA A 26 -10.64 -12.73 -13.03
N GLU A 27 -10.72 -13.94 -12.49
CA GLU A 27 -11.88 -14.82 -12.61
C GLU A 27 -13.12 -14.16 -11.99
N GLY A 28 -13.00 -13.53 -10.82
CA GLY A 28 -14.09 -12.79 -10.18
C GLY A 28 -14.61 -11.62 -11.03
N MET A 29 -13.70 -10.89 -11.69
CA MET A 29 -14.06 -9.83 -12.64
C MET A 29 -14.78 -10.39 -13.88
N MET A 30 -14.25 -11.45 -14.48
CA MET A 30 -14.85 -12.09 -15.67
C MET A 30 -16.25 -12.66 -15.38
N GLN A 31 -16.46 -13.20 -14.18
CA GLN A 31 -17.74 -13.75 -13.74
C GLN A 31 -18.71 -12.69 -13.19
N ASN A 32 -18.31 -11.40 -13.17
CA ASN A 32 -19.09 -10.32 -12.58
C ASN A 32 -19.54 -10.60 -11.13
N VAL A 33 -18.66 -11.23 -10.34
CA VAL A 33 -18.89 -11.45 -8.91
C VAL A 33 -19.21 -10.12 -8.25
N LYS A 34 -20.18 -10.12 -7.32
CA LYS A 34 -20.56 -8.91 -6.58
C LYS A 34 -19.32 -8.24 -5.99
N GLY A 35 -19.09 -6.97 -6.32
CA GLY A 35 -17.92 -6.20 -5.89
C GLY A 35 -16.69 -6.26 -6.80
N CYS A 36 -16.68 -7.12 -7.82
CA CYS A 36 -15.70 -7.16 -8.90
C CYS A 36 -16.19 -6.50 -10.21
N GLN A 37 -17.39 -5.96 -10.20
CA GLN A 37 -18.04 -5.37 -11.36
C GLN A 37 -17.37 -4.03 -11.73
N PRO A 38 -17.29 -3.69 -13.02
CA PRO A 38 -16.82 -2.38 -13.45
C PRO A 38 -17.64 -1.27 -12.79
N ARG A 39 -16.95 -0.37 -12.09
CA ARG A 39 -17.54 0.82 -11.47
C ARG A 39 -16.57 1.98 -11.54
N GLY A 40 -17.08 3.20 -11.44
CA GLY A 40 -16.25 4.39 -11.37
C GLY A 40 -15.43 4.47 -10.07
N GLY A 41 -14.60 5.50 -9.96
CA GLY A 41 -13.76 5.75 -8.79
C GLY A 41 -12.34 5.18 -8.91
N PRO A 42 -11.57 5.18 -7.81
CA PRO A 42 -10.17 4.75 -7.81
C PRO A 42 -10.01 3.26 -8.14
N GLU A 43 -9.09 2.94 -9.04
CA GLU A 43 -8.81 1.57 -9.49
C GLU A 43 -8.35 0.67 -8.33
N ASP A 44 -7.45 1.19 -7.50
CA ASP A 44 -6.87 0.48 -6.36
C ASP A 44 -7.93 0.09 -5.30
N VAL A 45 -8.88 0.99 -5.04
CA VAL A 45 -10.05 0.72 -4.21
C VAL A 45 -10.94 -0.37 -4.83
N ASN A 46 -11.17 -0.31 -6.14
CA ASN A 46 -11.98 -1.30 -6.85
C ASN A 46 -11.32 -2.68 -6.83
N LEU A 47 -10.01 -2.73 -7.04
CA LEU A 47 -9.23 -3.96 -6.97
C LEU A 47 -9.27 -4.56 -5.56
N GLY A 48 -9.10 -3.73 -4.52
CA GLY A 48 -9.18 -4.17 -3.13
C GLY A 48 -10.56 -4.70 -2.74
N ALA A 49 -11.63 -4.07 -3.24
CA ALA A 49 -12.99 -4.53 -3.04
C ALA A 49 -13.21 -5.90 -3.70
N CYS A 50 -12.76 -6.09 -4.95
CA CYS A 50 -12.86 -7.38 -5.62
C CYS A 50 -12.07 -8.46 -4.88
N ALA A 51 -10.82 -8.16 -4.49
CA ALA A 51 -9.98 -9.06 -3.71
C ALA A 51 -10.67 -9.54 -2.43
N GLU A 52 -11.36 -8.65 -1.71
CA GLU A 52 -12.12 -9.01 -0.50
C GLU A 52 -13.23 -10.03 -0.80
N GLN A 53 -13.94 -9.82 -1.91
CA GLN A 53 -15.08 -10.66 -2.29
C GLN A 53 -14.64 -12.05 -2.77
N VAL A 54 -13.49 -12.15 -3.44
CA VAL A 54 -12.92 -13.44 -3.90
C VAL A 54 -12.01 -14.11 -2.85
N GLY A 55 -11.97 -13.58 -1.63
CA GLY A 55 -11.22 -14.16 -0.51
C GLY A 55 -9.70 -13.96 -0.56
N VAL A 56 -9.22 -13.06 -1.41
CA VAL A 56 -7.81 -12.64 -1.44
C VAL A 56 -7.56 -11.65 -0.31
N LYS A 57 -6.61 -11.99 0.55
CA LYS A 57 -6.24 -11.19 1.72
C LYS A 57 -5.07 -10.27 1.42
N PHE A 58 -5.18 -9.02 1.87
CA PHE A 58 -4.02 -8.15 1.98
C PHE A 58 -3.14 -8.55 3.16
N VAL A 59 -1.84 -8.40 2.96
CA VAL A 59 -0.82 -8.63 3.99
C VAL A 59 0.02 -7.37 4.14
N ALA A 60 0.47 -7.11 5.36
CA ALA A 60 1.33 -5.99 5.65
C ALA A 60 2.69 -6.17 4.95
N SER A 61 3.11 -5.16 4.18
CA SER A 61 4.43 -5.12 3.57
C SER A 61 5.35 -4.25 4.43
N LEU A 62 5.80 -4.85 5.54
CA LEU A 62 6.69 -4.21 6.50
C LEU A 62 8.07 -4.87 6.47
N ASP A 63 9.12 -4.07 6.63
CA ASP A 63 10.46 -4.58 6.86
C ASP A 63 10.60 -5.19 8.27
N SER A 64 11.79 -5.72 8.58
CA SER A 64 12.08 -6.31 9.89
C SER A 64 12.01 -5.33 11.07
N HIS A 65 11.91 -4.02 10.81
CA HIS A 65 11.75 -2.96 11.80
C HIS A 65 10.32 -2.40 11.83
N GLY A 66 9.38 -3.02 11.13
CA GLY A 66 7.99 -2.58 11.07
C GLY A 66 7.78 -1.32 10.23
N LYS A 67 8.65 -1.05 9.24
CA LYS A 67 8.54 0.10 8.32
C LYS A 67 7.99 -0.32 6.97
N GLU A 68 7.17 0.53 6.38
CA GLU A 68 6.58 0.28 5.07
C GLU A 68 7.66 0.19 3.99
N THR A 69 7.45 -0.70 3.02
CA THR A 69 8.42 -0.94 1.95
C THR A 69 8.01 -0.35 0.60
N PHE A 70 6.77 0.11 0.47
CA PHE A 70 6.20 0.73 -0.74
C PHE A 70 5.74 2.14 -0.39
N HIS A 71 6.15 3.13 -1.18
CA HIS A 71 5.90 4.54 -0.89
C HIS A 71 5.40 5.28 -2.13
N PRO A 72 4.35 6.12 -2.01
CA PRO A 72 3.78 6.84 -3.15
C PRO A 72 4.57 8.11 -3.53
N PHE A 73 5.59 8.48 -2.74
CA PHE A 73 6.36 9.69 -2.93
C PHE A 73 7.83 9.40 -3.24
N SER A 74 8.50 10.40 -3.82
CA SER A 74 9.95 10.34 -4.02
C SER A 74 10.70 10.29 -2.68
N PRO A 75 11.91 9.70 -2.63
CA PRO A 75 12.70 9.66 -1.40
C PRO A 75 12.89 11.04 -0.74
N GLY A 76 13.08 12.10 -1.53
CA GLY A 76 13.23 13.46 -1.00
C GLY A 76 11.99 13.97 -0.25
N HIS A 77 10.79 13.69 -0.77
CA HIS A 77 9.52 14.03 -0.14
C HIS A 77 9.29 13.23 1.16
N MET A 78 9.74 11.97 1.19
CA MET A 78 9.65 11.11 2.38
C MET A 78 10.61 11.53 3.49
N ILE A 79 11.77 12.09 3.14
CA ILE A 79 12.79 12.55 4.10
C ILE A 79 12.44 13.92 4.69
N ASP A 80 11.86 14.82 3.91
CA ASP A 80 11.47 16.13 4.42
C ASP A 80 10.23 16.05 5.32
N LYS A 81 10.47 16.15 6.63
CA LYS A 81 9.44 16.13 7.67
C LYS A 81 8.30 17.09 7.38
N LYS A 82 8.62 18.33 7.00
CA LYS A 82 7.61 19.37 6.77
C LYS A 82 6.71 18.99 5.60
N THR A 83 7.29 18.50 4.51
CA THR A 83 6.54 18.10 3.31
C THR A 83 5.60 16.92 3.58
N ILE A 84 6.03 15.89 4.31
CA ILE A 84 5.14 14.75 4.61
C ILE A 84 4.10 15.08 5.68
N GLU A 85 4.41 15.92 6.66
CA GLU A 85 3.42 16.42 7.64
C GLU A 85 2.35 17.27 6.95
N ASN A 86 2.71 18.05 5.94
CA ASN A 86 1.77 18.82 5.12
C ASN A 86 0.95 17.95 4.15
N SER A 87 1.33 16.69 3.95
CA SER A 87 0.61 15.75 3.08
C SER A 87 -0.56 15.11 3.83
N ALA A 88 -1.56 15.90 4.24
CA ALA A 88 -2.64 15.47 5.15
C ALA A 88 -3.36 14.18 4.73
N TRP A 89 -3.53 13.94 3.43
CA TRP A 89 -4.19 12.74 2.92
C TRP A 89 -3.45 11.45 3.28
N ILE A 90 -2.11 11.43 3.30
CA ILE A 90 -1.39 10.16 3.57
C ILE A 90 -1.71 9.65 4.97
N HIS A 91 -1.86 10.55 5.95
CA HIS A 91 -2.19 10.20 7.33
C HIS A 91 -3.59 9.59 7.49
N SER A 92 -4.53 9.93 6.59
CA SER A 92 -5.91 9.42 6.63
C SER A 92 -6.08 8.09 5.88
N TYR A 93 -5.20 7.81 4.93
CA TYR A 93 -5.30 6.66 4.04
C TYR A 93 -4.32 5.53 4.41
N ASN A 94 -3.27 5.84 5.16
CA ASN A 94 -2.27 4.86 5.51
C ASN A 94 -2.76 3.89 6.60
N MET A 95 -2.38 2.62 6.48
CA MET A 95 -2.72 1.62 7.50
C MET A 95 -1.93 1.81 8.78
N TYR A 96 -0.67 2.23 8.63
CA TYR A 96 0.27 2.44 9.71
C TYR A 96 0.59 3.93 9.86
N PRO A 97 0.90 4.42 11.08
CA PRO A 97 1.32 5.80 11.27
C PRO A 97 2.54 6.12 10.41
N VAL A 98 2.48 7.24 9.69
CA VAL A 98 3.60 7.72 8.88
C VAL A 98 4.73 8.15 9.82
N VAL A 99 5.92 7.57 9.66
CA VAL A 99 7.09 7.88 10.48
C VAL A 99 8.07 8.73 9.67
N THR A 100 8.32 9.96 10.12
CA THR A 100 9.36 10.84 9.57
C THR A 100 10.73 10.47 10.12
N VAL A 101 11.74 10.46 9.25
CA VAL A 101 13.13 10.16 9.65
C VAL A 101 13.76 11.44 10.21
N ASN A 102 13.68 11.67 11.52
CA ASN A 102 14.23 12.87 12.16
C ASN A 102 15.63 12.74 12.75
N ASN A 103 16.36 11.62 12.60
CA ASN A 103 17.80 11.54 12.89
C ASN A 103 18.36 10.13 12.62
N CYS A 104 18.53 9.73 11.35
CA CYS A 104 19.50 8.66 11.06
C CYS A 104 19.81 8.51 9.58
N CYS A 105 21.11 8.32 9.30
CA CYS A 105 21.61 7.57 8.15
C CYS A 105 20.67 6.37 7.87
N PHE A 106 20.13 6.37 6.67
CA PHE A 106 18.93 5.67 6.25
C PHE A 106 19.04 4.14 6.37
N LYS A 107 18.68 3.54 7.51
CA LYS A 107 18.89 2.09 7.68
C LYS A 107 18.00 1.21 6.79
N THR A 108 16.85 1.69 6.33
CA THR A 108 16.05 1.07 5.25
C THR A 108 15.13 2.14 4.61
N MET A 109 15.29 2.61 3.35
CA MET A 109 15.04 1.93 2.04
C MET A 109 16.28 1.25 1.43
N ILE A 110 16.93 0.40 2.21
CA ILE A 110 18.29 -0.15 2.07
C ILE A 110 19.40 0.92 2.13
N CYS A 111 19.95 1.18 3.32
CA CYS A 111 21.40 1.32 3.50
C CYS A 111 21.82 0.52 4.75
N THR A 112 22.50 -0.59 4.56
CA THR A 112 23.20 -1.28 5.65
C THR A 112 24.41 -0.45 6.09
N PRO A 113 24.73 -0.37 7.40
CA PRO A 113 26.06 0.03 7.83
C PRO A 113 27.02 -1.11 7.54
N LYS A 114 28.14 -0.82 6.87
CA LYS A 114 29.33 -1.65 6.99
C LYS A 114 29.72 -1.76 8.47
N LYS A 115 30.07 -2.97 8.87
CA LYS A 115 30.83 -3.28 10.08
C LYS A 115 32.05 -4.08 9.63
N PRO A 116 33.22 -3.84 10.22
CA PRO A 116 34.11 -2.71 9.92
C PRO A 116 34.50 -2.56 8.44
#